data_AF-A0A837NVV0-F1
#
_entry.id   AF-A0A837NVV0-F1
#
_cell.length_a   1.000
_cell.length_b   1.000
_cell.length_c   1.000
_cell.angle_alpha   90.00
_cell.angle_beta   90.00
_cell.angle_gamma   90.00
#
_symmetry.space_group_name_H-M   'P 1'
#
loop_
_entity.id
_entity.type
_entity.pdbx_description
1 polymer ?
#
loop_
_entity_poly.entity_id
_entity_poly.type
_entity_poly.pdbx_seq_one_letter_code
_entity_poly.pdbx_strand_id
1 'polypeptide(L)'
;MNKEFNFTIKSISLDENYQPADSTRITTNFANLARGDSRQANLRNALQMIDNSFNALAHWDNPKGDRYSVELEIISVDMDIESNGEAFPSIEVLKTNILDRKTNERIEGIIGNNFSSYVRDYDFSVRLLDHNKGQDKFSIPEDFGDLHGKLFKYFVNSDAYKKNFNKPPVICLSVSDNKTYYRTENQHPVLGFEYQPNESSLTEQYFKKMGLQVRYFMPPNSVAPLAFYFFGDLLNDYSNLELISTISTMGTFQKIYRPEIYNANAVAGNCYQPNLKNLDHSLTQIVYDREERGQLAVEQGKFAEEKFIKPYQSVLENWSANYAL
;
A
#
# COMPACT_ATOMS: atom_id res chain seq x y z
N MET A 1 16.84 28.56 10.79
CA MET A 1 15.41 28.28 11.06
C MET A 1 15.09 26.98 10.35
N ASN A 2 14.64 25.96 11.08
CA ASN A 2 14.15 24.73 10.45
C ASN A 2 12.81 25.08 9.78
N LYS A 3 12.71 24.88 8.46
CA LYS A 3 11.42 24.99 7.76
C LYS A 3 10.54 23.83 8.23
N GLU A 4 9.37 24.13 8.75
CA GLU A 4 8.35 23.12 9.06
C GLU A 4 7.52 22.87 7.80
N PHE A 5 7.32 21.59 7.46
CA PHE A 5 6.39 21.23 6.39
C PHE A 5 4.99 21.09 6.97
N ASN A 6 3.99 21.56 6.24
CA ASN A 6 2.59 21.43 6.61
C ASN A 6 1.91 20.37 5.73
N PHE A 7 1.00 19.60 6.32
CA PHE A 7 0.26 18.56 5.61
C PHE A 7 -1.22 18.90 5.52
N THR A 8 -1.78 18.73 4.32
CA THR A 8 -3.22 18.77 4.09
C THR A 8 -3.69 17.39 3.66
N ILE A 9 -4.76 16.90 4.28
CA ILE A 9 -5.35 15.60 3.99
C ILE A 9 -6.72 15.81 3.36
N LYS A 10 -6.94 15.18 2.22
CA LYS A 10 -8.23 15.16 1.50
C LYS A 10 -8.69 13.71 1.38
N SER A 11 -10.00 13.50 1.43
CA SER A 11 -10.61 12.18 1.28
C SER A 11 -11.67 12.20 0.17
N ILE A 12 -11.68 11.15 -0.66
CA ILE A 12 -12.73 10.91 -1.64
C ILE A 12 -13.15 9.44 -1.62
N SER A 13 -14.44 9.16 -1.82
CA SER A 13 -14.97 7.80 -1.91
C SER A 13 -14.42 7.09 -3.15
N LEU A 14 -13.94 5.86 -2.98
CA LEU A 14 -13.67 4.93 -4.07
C LEU A 14 -14.83 3.93 -4.17
N ASP A 15 -15.89 4.37 -4.85
CA ASP A 15 -17.04 3.54 -5.20
C ASP A 15 -17.07 3.23 -6.70
N GLU A 16 -18.10 2.53 -7.18
CA GLU A 16 -18.23 2.18 -8.60
C GLU A 16 -18.38 3.39 -9.54
N ASN A 17 -18.71 4.57 -9.02
CA ASN A 17 -18.86 5.81 -9.76
C ASN A 17 -17.60 6.69 -9.72
N TYR A 18 -16.59 6.32 -8.92
CA TYR A 18 -15.34 7.05 -8.84
C TYR A 18 -14.68 7.24 -10.22
N GLN A 19 -14.34 8.48 -10.53
CA GLN A 19 -13.61 8.88 -11.73
C GLN A 19 -12.41 9.72 -11.32
N PRO A 20 -11.19 9.37 -11.76
CA PRO A 20 -10.02 10.21 -11.56
C PRO A 20 -10.24 11.59 -12.18
N ALA A 21 -9.83 12.66 -11.49
CA ALA A 21 -9.87 14.00 -12.07
C ALA A 21 -8.80 14.17 -13.16
N ASP A 22 -9.13 14.91 -14.23
CA ASP A 22 -8.24 15.14 -15.38
C ASP A 22 -6.92 15.84 -15.01
N SER A 23 -6.86 16.53 -13.87
CA SER A 23 -5.78 17.47 -13.53
C SER A 23 -4.88 17.08 -12.36
N THR A 24 -5.09 15.97 -11.65
CA THR A 24 -4.17 15.55 -10.57
C THR A 24 -4.24 14.05 -10.32
N ARG A 25 -3.09 13.41 -10.06
CA ARG A 25 -2.98 12.05 -9.49
C ARG A 25 -3.47 10.90 -10.40
N ILE A 26 -3.13 10.97 -11.67
CA ILE A 26 -3.37 9.91 -12.68
C ILE A 26 -2.51 8.64 -12.41
N THR A 27 -1.62 8.63 -11.42
CA THR A 27 -0.53 7.66 -11.31
C THR A 27 -0.69 6.61 -10.21
N THR A 28 -1.80 6.57 -9.47
CA THR A 28 -1.95 5.65 -8.34
C THR A 28 -2.48 4.28 -8.75
N ASN A 29 -2.13 3.25 -7.98
CA ASN A 29 -2.35 1.83 -8.33
C ASN A 29 -3.82 1.49 -8.66
N PHE A 30 -4.79 2.16 -8.02
CA PHE A 30 -6.22 1.96 -8.25
C PHE A 30 -6.80 2.94 -9.29
N ALA A 31 -6.09 4.00 -9.67
CA ALA A 31 -6.54 4.93 -10.72
C ALA A 31 -6.65 4.22 -12.08
N ASN A 32 -5.77 3.25 -12.37
CA ASN A 32 -5.83 2.43 -13.59
C ASN A 32 -7.10 1.55 -13.64
N LEU A 33 -7.56 1.02 -12.49
CA LEU A 33 -8.84 0.30 -12.41
C LEU A 33 -10.04 1.21 -12.68
N ALA A 34 -9.86 2.50 -12.38
CA ALA A 34 -10.87 3.53 -12.53
C ALA A 34 -10.83 4.24 -13.91
N ARG A 35 -10.34 3.58 -14.97
CA ARG A 35 -10.23 4.14 -16.33
C ARG A 35 -10.88 3.30 -17.42
N GLY A 36 -11.08 3.96 -18.57
CA GLY A 36 -11.56 3.37 -19.80
C GLY A 36 -13.02 2.90 -19.74
N ASP A 37 -13.48 2.26 -20.80
CA ASP A 37 -14.88 1.84 -20.96
C ASP A 37 -15.30 0.79 -19.92
N SER A 38 -14.34 0.04 -19.37
CA SER A 38 -14.59 -0.99 -18.34
C SER A 38 -14.52 -0.46 -16.90
N ARG A 39 -14.29 0.85 -16.70
CA ARG A 39 -14.11 1.48 -15.38
C ARG A 39 -15.12 1.02 -14.33
N GLN A 40 -16.41 1.24 -14.59
CA GLN A 40 -17.46 0.98 -13.60
C GLN A 40 -17.56 -0.51 -13.26
N ALA A 41 -17.43 -1.37 -14.28
CA ALA A 41 -17.44 -2.82 -14.09
C ALA A 41 -16.22 -3.29 -13.29
N ASN A 42 -15.03 -2.76 -13.58
CA ASN A 42 -13.80 -3.04 -12.83
C ASN A 42 -13.94 -2.67 -11.35
N LEU A 43 -14.41 -1.45 -11.06
CA LEU A 43 -14.59 -0.97 -9.69
C LEU A 43 -15.65 -1.79 -8.94
N ARG A 44 -16.82 -2.01 -9.56
CA ARG A 44 -17.88 -2.84 -8.99
C ARG A 44 -17.39 -4.25 -8.67
N ASN A 45 -16.70 -4.90 -9.61
CA ASN A 45 -16.19 -6.26 -9.44
C ASN A 45 -15.12 -6.31 -8.34
N ALA A 46 -14.21 -5.34 -8.29
CA ALA A 46 -13.20 -5.25 -7.23
C ALA A 46 -13.86 -5.10 -5.85
N LEU A 47 -14.80 -4.15 -5.70
CA LEU A 47 -15.52 -3.92 -4.44
C LEU A 47 -16.33 -5.16 -4.02
N GLN A 48 -17.00 -5.83 -4.95
CA GLN A 48 -17.72 -7.07 -4.68
C GLN A 48 -16.77 -8.21 -4.23
N MET A 49 -15.59 -8.32 -4.85
CA MET A 49 -14.58 -9.29 -4.43
C MET A 49 -14.08 -9.00 -3.00
N ILE A 50 -13.92 -7.73 -2.63
CA ILE A 50 -13.56 -7.32 -1.26
C ILE A 50 -14.67 -7.72 -0.29
N ASP A 51 -15.92 -7.39 -0.57
CA ASP A 51 -17.07 -7.75 0.27
C ASP A 51 -17.16 -9.28 0.46
N ASN A 52 -17.03 -10.04 -0.63
CA ASN A 52 -17.06 -11.50 -0.57
C ASN A 52 -15.90 -12.05 0.29
N SER A 53 -14.70 -11.53 0.10
CA SER A 53 -13.53 -11.94 0.89
C SER A 53 -13.66 -11.56 2.36
N PHE A 54 -14.20 -10.38 2.66
CA PHE A 54 -14.42 -9.92 4.03
C PHE A 54 -15.40 -10.84 4.74
N ASN A 55 -16.57 -11.10 4.13
CA ASN A 55 -17.61 -11.92 4.73
C ASN A 55 -17.19 -13.39 4.90
N ALA A 56 -16.35 -13.92 3.99
CA ALA A 56 -15.79 -15.25 4.13
C ALA A 56 -14.83 -15.38 5.33
N LEU A 57 -14.09 -14.32 5.66
CA LEU A 57 -13.22 -14.27 6.84
C LEU A 57 -14.03 -13.99 8.12
N ALA A 58 -14.95 -13.03 8.06
CA ALA A 58 -15.89 -12.65 9.12
C ALA A 58 -17.16 -13.53 9.10
N HIS A 59 -16.96 -14.84 9.19
CA HIS A 59 -18.01 -15.86 9.06
C HIS A 59 -18.88 -16.00 10.32
N TRP A 60 -18.43 -15.50 11.47
CA TRP A 60 -19.17 -15.56 12.72
C TRP A 60 -20.44 -14.69 12.63
N ASP A 61 -21.57 -15.24 13.08
CA ASP A 61 -22.88 -14.59 13.02
C ASP A 61 -23.23 -14.03 11.62
N ASN A 62 -22.73 -14.69 10.57
CA ASN A 62 -22.85 -14.29 9.17
C ASN A 62 -23.18 -15.49 8.27
N PRO A 63 -24.30 -16.20 8.51
CA PRO A 63 -24.59 -17.49 7.84
C PRO A 63 -24.80 -17.37 6.32
N LYS A 64 -25.15 -16.18 5.83
CA LYS A 64 -25.35 -15.90 4.39
C LYS A 64 -24.12 -15.32 3.70
N GLY A 65 -23.11 -14.90 4.46
CA GLY A 65 -21.91 -14.25 3.93
C GLY A 65 -22.18 -12.88 3.30
N ASP A 66 -23.21 -12.16 3.75
CA ASP A 66 -23.67 -10.88 3.18
C ASP A 66 -23.86 -9.77 4.24
N ARG A 67 -23.41 -9.99 5.48
CA ARG A 67 -23.57 -9.07 6.61
C ARG A 67 -22.78 -7.78 6.44
N TYR A 68 -21.54 -7.86 5.96
CA TYR A 68 -20.63 -6.72 5.95
C TYR A 68 -20.42 -6.17 4.54
N SER A 69 -20.17 -4.87 4.46
CA SER A 69 -19.69 -4.21 3.24
C SER A 69 -18.46 -3.37 3.60
N VAL A 70 -17.45 -3.36 2.74
CA VAL A 70 -16.22 -2.60 2.93
C VAL A 70 -16.23 -1.41 1.99
N GLU A 71 -16.28 -0.21 2.57
CA GLU A 71 -16.17 1.05 1.86
C GLU A 71 -14.70 1.48 1.82
N LEU A 72 -14.28 2.04 0.68
CA LEU A 72 -12.91 2.51 0.48
C LEU A 72 -12.90 4.03 0.31
N GLU A 73 -11.99 4.68 1.02
CA GLU A 73 -11.72 6.11 0.88
C GLU A 73 -10.28 6.29 0.38
N ILE A 74 -10.12 7.04 -0.70
CA ILE A 74 -8.81 7.51 -1.16
C ILE A 74 -8.43 8.69 -0.28
N ILE A 75 -7.31 8.54 0.42
CA ILE A 75 -6.71 9.55 1.26
C ILE A 75 -5.52 10.13 0.52
N SER A 76 -5.64 11.42 0.23
CA SER A 76 -4.66 12.22 -0.51
C SER A 76 -3.95 13.17 0.44
N VAL A 77 -2.63 13.03 0.54
CA VAL A 77 -1.78 13.89 1.37
C VAL A 77 -1.02 14.85 0.46
N ASP A 78 -1.24 16.14 0.68
CA ASP A 78 -0.49 17.23 0.06
C ASP A 78 0.48 17.82 1.10
N MET A 79 1.71 18.10 0.70
CA MET A 79 2.76 18.70 1.52
C MET A 79 3.05 20.12 1.04
N ASP A 80 2.96 21.09 1.93
CA ASP A 80 3.35 22.47 1.67
C ASP A 80 4.70 22.77 2.35
N ILE A 81 5.67 23.21 1.55
CA ILE A 81 7.06 23.48 1.96
C ILE A 81 7.30 24.97 2.25
N GLU A 82 6.56 25.85 1.58
CA GLU A 82 6.79 27.29 1.61
C GLU A 82 5.67 28.06 2.30
N SER A 83 4.57 27.39 2.66
CA SER A 83 3.34 27.99 3.19
C SER A 83 2.77 29.06 2.26
N ASN A 84 2.97 28.90 0.95
CA ASN A 84 2.55 29.83 -0.11
C ASN A 84 1.31 29.32 -0.88
N GLY A 85 0.79 28.14 -0.52
CA GLY A 85 -0.37 27.51 -1.17
C GLY A 85 -0.03 26.57 -2.33
N GLU A 86 1.23 26.48 -2.76
CA GLU A 86 1.68 25.50 -3.76
C GLU A 86 2.05 24.18 -3.07
N ALA A 87 1.10 23.25 -3.02
CA ALA A 87 1.30 21.98 -2.33
C ALA A 87 1.75 20.86 -3.29
N PHE A 88 2.73 20.07 -2.83
CA PHE A 88 3.22 18.89 -3.53
C PHE A 88 2.40 17.65 -3.12
N PRO A 89 1.84 16.87 -4.07
CA PRO A 89 1.19 15.60 -3.73
C PRO A 89 2.24 14.61 -3.24
N SER A 90 2.13 14.19 -1.97
CA SER A 90 3.16 13.37 -1.33
C SER A 90 2.79 11.88 -1.31
N ILE A 91 1.63 11.57 -0.71
CA ILE A 91 1.17 10.19 -0.47
C ILE A 91 -0.28 10.07 -0.92
N GLU A 92 -0.62 8.89 -1.42
CA GLU A 92 -2.00 8.47 -1.62
C GLU A 92 -2.17 7.03 -1.14
N VAL A 93 -3.17 6.80 -0.29
CA VAL A 93 -3.47 5.50 0.31
C VAL A 93 -4.97 5.27 0.34
N LEU A 94 -5.37 4.02 0.48
CA LEU A 94 -6.74 3.66 0.79
C LEU A 94 -6.93 3.48 2.30
N LYS A 95 -8.02 4.04 2.80
CA LYS A 95 -8.59 3.74 4.12
C LYS A 95 -9.84 2.89 3.93
N THR A 96 -10.01 1.91 4.81
CA THR A 96 -11.22 1.07 4.83
C THR A 96 -12.20 1.59 5.88
N ASN A 97 -13.50 1.45 5.61
CA ASN A 97 -14.56 1.56 6.59
C ASN A 97 -15.48 0.34 6.42
N ILE A 98 -15.97 -0.22 7.52
CA ILE A 98 -16.77 -1.45 7.50
C ILE A 98 -18.19 -1.09 7.90
N LEU A 99 -19.14 -1.38 7.02
CA LEU A 99 -20.56 -1.27 7.30
C LEU A 99 -21.08 -2.64 7.75
N ASP A 100 -21.54 -2.75 9.00
CA ASP A 100 -22.30 -3.90 9.47
C ASP A 100 -23.78 -3.68 9.12
N ARG A 101 -24.30 -4.39 8.12
CA ARG A 101 -25.69 -4.25 7.66
C ARG A 101 -26.70 -4.80 8.66
N LYS A 102 -26.28 -5.64 9.61
CA LYS A 102 -27.16 -6.20 10.63
C LYS A 102 -27.44 -5.20 11.75
N THR A 103 -26.42 -4.47 12.20
CA THR A 103 -26.53 -3.47 13.27
C THR A 103 -26.67 -2.04 12.73
N ASN A 104 -26.41 -1.83 11.44
CA ASN A 104 -26.31 -0.53 10.79
C ASN A 104 -25.21 0.38 11.39
N GLU A 105 -24.15 -0.23 11.90
CA GLU A 105 -22.99 0.47 12.46
C GLU A 105 -21.88 0.60 11.43
N ARG A 106 -21.20 1.74 11.46
CA ARG A 106 -19.98 1.99 10.68
C ARG A 106 -18.77 1.88 11.60
N ILE A 107 -17.87 0.96 11.28
CA ILE A 107 -16.65 0.67 12.03
C ILE A 107 -15.48 1.21 11.22
N GLU A 108 -14.63 2.01 11.87
CA GLU A 108 -13.41 2.52 11.24
C GLU A 108 -12.43 1.37 10.99
N GLY A 109 -11.93 1.26 9.76
CA GLY A 109 -10.89 0.31 9.38
C GLY A 109 -9.51 0.98 9.30
N ILE A 110 -8.51 0.22 8.84
CA ILE A 110 -7.12 0.67 8.82
C ILE A 110 -6.81 1.51 7.56
N ILE A 111 -5.99 2.56 7.73
CA ILE A 111 -5.37 3.34 6.66
C ILE A 111 -4.01 2.76 6.25
N GLY A 112 -3.64 2.91 4.97
CA GLY A 112 -2.32 2.50 4.46
C GLY A 112 -2.40 1.42 3.38
N ASN A 113 -3.61 0.97 3.07
CA ASN A 113 -3.85 0.04 1.97
C ASN A 113 -3.45 0.70 0.65
N ASN A 114 -2.88 -0.09 -0.27
CA ASN A 114 -2.52 0.34 -1.61
C ASN A 114 -1.61 1.59 -1.65
N PHE A 115 -0.60 1.60 -0.78
CA PHE A 115 0.32 2.72 -0.57
C PHE A 115 1.03 3.19 -1.86
N SER A 116 0.79 4.45 -2.23
CA SER A 116 1.48 5.19 -3.28
C SER A 116 2.22 6.39 -2.67
N SER A 117 3.45 6.62 -3.09
CA SER A 117 4.25 7.76 -2.67
C SER A 117 5.09 8.26 -3.83
N TYR A 118 5.03 9.58 -4.06
CA TYR A 118 5.78 10.23 -5.12
C TYR A 118 7.29 10.17 -4.88
N VAL A 119 7.72 10.34 -3.62
CA VAL A 119 9.14 10.26 -3.25
C VAL A 119 9.64 8.82 -3.34
N ARG A 120 8.80 7.83 -3.00
CA ARG A 120 9.14 6.41 -3.21
C ARG A 120 9.34 6.11 -4.69
N ASP A 121 8.43 6.56 -5.54
CA ASP A 121 8.51 6.28 -6.97
C ASP A 121 9.68 7.02 -7.61
N TYR A 122 10.05 8.21 -7.12
CA TYR A 122 11.32 8.85 -7.48
C TYR A 122 12.52 7.97 -7.09
N ASP A 123 12.58 7.53 -5.83
CA ASP A 123 13.71 6.72 -5.35
C ASP A 123 13.87 5.43 -6.17
N PHE A 124 12.80 4.67 -6.36
CA PHE A 124 12.87 3.37 -7.05
C PHE A 124 12.92 3.48 -8.58
N SER A 125 12.15 4.39 -9.18
CA SER A 125 11.94 4.42 -10.64
C SER A 125 12.81 5.45 -11.36
N VAL A 126 13.51 6.31 -10.64
CA VAL A 126 14.44 7.30 -11.22
C VAL A 126 15.82 7.13 -10.59
N ARG A 127 15.95 7.45 -9.29
CA ARG A 127 17.24 7.53 -8.60
C ARG A 127 18.01 6.20 -8.59
N LEU A 128 17.35 5.09 -8.26
CA LEU A 128 17.98 3.77 -8.20
C LEU A 128 18.37 3.27 -9.59
N LEU A 129 17.54 3.54 -10.61
CA LEU A 129 17.85 3.18 -12.00
C LEU A 129 19.05 3.98 -12.52
N ASP A 130 19.06 5.30 -12.30
CA ASP A 130 20.15 6.17 -12.71
C ASP A 130 21.46 5.84 -11.98
N HIS A 131 21.41 5.51 -10.69
CA HIS A 131 22.56 5.07 -9.92
C HIS A 131 23.22 3.84 -10.55
N ASN A 132 22.43 2.84 -10.94
CA ASN A 132 22.94 1.59 -11.50
C ASN A 132 23.24 1.66 -13.01
N LYS A 133 22.95 2.78 -13.67
CA LYS A 133 23.14 2.91 -15.12
C LYS A 133 24.62 2.83 -15.48
N GLY A 134 24.98 1.83 -16.28
CA GLY A 134 26.36 1.59 -16.71
C GLY A 134 27.26 0.94 -15.66
N GLN A 135 26.70 0.46 -14.53
CA GLN A 135 27.44 -0.34 -13.56
C GLN A 135 27.36 -1.85 -13.88
N ASP A 136 28.45 -2.57 -13.67
CA ASP A 136 28.50 -4.03 -13.89
C ASP A 136 27.75 -4.83 -12.81
N LYS A 137 27.57 -4.23 -11.62
CA LYS A 137 26.94 -4.87 -10.47
C LYS A 137 25.91 -3.94 -9.86
N PHE A 138 24.79 -4.53 -9.45
CA PHE A 138 23.76 -3.81 -8.72
C PHE A 138 24.30 -3.29 -7.37
N SER A 139 24.03 -2.03 -7.09
CA SER A 139 24.30 -1.39 -5.80
C SER A 139 23.19 -0.40 -5.45
N ILE A 140 23.14 0.01 -4.18
CA ILE A 140 22.16 0.98 -3.67
C ILE A 140 22.88 2.25 -3.23
N PRO A 141 22.28 3.45 -3.41
CA PRO A 141 22.77 4.66 -2.76
C PRO A 141 22.83 4.49 -1.23
N GLU A 142 23.82 5.09 -0.58
CA GLU A 142 24.05 4.94 0.86
C GLU A 142 22.88 5.45 1.71
N ASP A 143 22.27 6.56 1.28
CA ASP A 143 21.13 7.25 1.89
C ASP A 143 19.78 6.83 1.28
N PHE A 144 19.73 5.69 0.58
CA PHE A 144 18.52 5.26 -0.12
C PHE A 144 17.33 5.11 0.83
N GLY A 145 16.28 5.91 0.58
CA GLY A 145 15.08 5.97 1.40
C GLY A 145 15.16 6.81 2.67
N ASP A 146 16.29 7.45 2.99
CA ASP A 146 16.43 8.24 4.21
C ASP A 146 15.51 9.46 4.23
N LEU A 147 15.46 10.22 3.13
CA LEU A 147 14.58 11.38 3.01
C LEU A 147 13.11 10.97 3.16
N HIS A 148 12.66 9.99 2.37
CA HIS A 148 11.28 9.54 2.43
C HIS A 148 10.92 8.95 3.78
N GLY A 149 11.83 8.18 4.39
CA GLY A 149 11.66 7.64 5.74
C GLY A 149 11.42 8.74 6.77
N LYS A 150 12.19 9.82 6.72
CA LYS A 150 12.01 10.98 7.61
C LYS A 150 10.70 11.71 7.33
N LEU A 151 10.37 11.98 6.06
CA LEU A 151 9.12 12.64 5.68
C LEU A 151 7.89 11.84 6.10
N PHE A 152 7.91 10.52 5.94
CA PHE A 152 6.83 9.64 6.36
C PHE A 152 6.66 9.66 7.88
N LYS A 153 7.76 9.55 8.63
CA LYS A 153 7.73 9.64 10.10
C LYS A 153 7.24 11.00 10.58
N TYR A 154 7.64 12.07 9.90
CA TYR A 154 7.16 13.42 10.19
C TYR A 154 5.65 13.54 9.93
N PHE A 155 5.16 12.99 8.82
CA PHE A 155 3.72 12.94 8.51
C PHE A 155 2.91 12.20 9.58
N VAL A 156 3.27 10.95 9.91
CA VAL A 156 2.48 10.15 10.87
C VAL A 156 2.47 10.72 12.29
N ASN A 157 3.45 11.56 12.65
CA ASN A 157 3.51 12.24 13.94
C ASN A 157 2.88 13.65 13.93
N SER A 158 2.50 14.16 12.76
CA SER A 158 1.94 15.50 12.61
C SER A 158 0.53 15.63 13.21
N ASP A 159 0.15 16.86 13.55
CA ASP A 159 -1.21 17.16 14.00
C ASP A 159 -2.26 16.89 12.91
N ALA A 160 -1.90 17.07 11.64
CA ALA A 160 -2.75 16.73 10.51
C ALA A 160 -3.10 15.23 10.51
N TYR A 161 -2.14 14.35 10.78
CA TYR A 161 -2.40 12.91 10.88
C TYR A 161 -3.29 12.59 12.08
N LYS A 162 -2.92 13.07 13.28
CA LYS A 162 -3.65 12.81 14.54
C LYS A 162 -5.08 13.33 14.53
N LYS A 163 -5.34 14.42 13.79
CA LYS A 163 -6.70 14.97 13.62
C LYS A 163 -7.59 14.09 12.73
N ASN A 164 -7.00 13.32 11.81
CA ASN A 164 -7.74 12.52 10.82
C ASN A 164 -7.78 11.03 11.15
N PHE A 165 -6.81 10.51 11.90
CA PHE A 165 -6.66 9.08 12.18
C PHE A 165 -6.29 8.82 13.64
N ASN A 166 -6.95 7.81 14.22
CA ASN A 166 -6.76 7.42 15.61
C ASN A 166 -5.65 6.37 15.80
N LYS A 167 -5.27 5.67 14.73
CA LYS A 167 -4.28 4.58 14.76
C LYS A 167 -3.23 4.76 13.67
N PRO A 168 -1.99 4.25 13.87
CA PRO A 168 -0.96 4.24 12.83
C PRO A 168 -1.38 3.44 11.59
N PRO A 169 -0.75 3.69 10.43
CA PRO A 169 -1.09 2.97 9.21
C PRO A 169 -0.53 1.55 9.22
N VAL A 170 -1.23 0.63 8.54
CA VAL A 170 -0.69 -0.68 8.17
C VAL A 170 -0.61 -0.74 6.65
N ILE A 171 0.59 -0.97 6.13
CA ILE A 171 0.83 -1.12 4.70
C ILE A 171 0.98 -2.61 4.39
N CYS A 172 0.06 -3.15 3.58
CA CYS A 172 0.09 -4.55 3.19
C CYS A 172 0.49 -4.70 1.72
N LEU A 173 1.54 -5.47 1.44
CA LEU A 173 2.14 -5.62 0.11
C LEU A 173 2.31 -7.09 -0.29
N SER A 174 2.58 -7.30 -1.58
CA SER A 174 3.08 -8.57 -2.10
C SER A 174 4.40 -8.96 -1.43
N VAL A 175 4.60 -10.27 -1.24
CA VAL A 175 5.94 -10.82 -0.99
C VAL A 175 6.84 -10.67 -2.23
N SER A 176 8.15 -10.60 -2.00
CA SER A 176 9.16 -10.55 -3.07
C SER A 176 9.45 -11.95 -3.63
N ASP A 177 9.53 -12.07 -4.94
CA ASP A 177 9.81 -13.30 -5.70
C ASP A 177 11.28 -13.76 -5.66
N ASN A 178 12.19 -12.88 -5.23
CA ASN A 178 13.59 -13.22 -5.05
C ASN A 178 13.93 -13.75 -3.64
N LYS A 179 12.92 -13.99 -2.79
CA LYS A 179 13.07 -14.52 -1.42
C LYS A 179 12.34 -15.84 -1.26
N THR A 180 12.80 -16.63 -0.30
CA THR A 180 12.13 -17.85 0.14
C THR A 180 11.54 -17.63 1.52
N TYR A 181 10.30 -18.04 1.70
CA TYR A 181 9.53 -17.88 2.92
C TYR A 181 9.25 -19.25 3.55
N TYR A 182 9.55 -19.37 4.84
CA TYR A 182 9.34 -20.59 5.61
C TYR A 182 8.18 -20.39 6.58
N ARG A 183 7.17 -21.25 6.48
CA ARG A 183 6.03 -21.26 7.39
C ARG A 183 6.50 -21.63 8.80
N THR A 184 6.05 -20.86 9.78
CA THR A 184 6.27 -21.12 11.19
C THR A 184 5.06 -21.84 11.81
N GLU A 185 5.18 -22.24 13.07
CA GLU A 185 4.06 -22.81 13.83
C GLU A 185 3.06 -21.75 14.31
N ASN A 186 3.42 -20.47 14.26
CA ASN A 186 2.54 -19.40 14.70
C ASN A 186 1.36 -19.25 13.74
N GLN A 187 0.14 -19.29 14.29
CA GLN A 187 -1.11 -19.15 13.56
C GLN A 187 -2.02 -18.14 14.25
N HIS A 188 -2.22 -17.01 13.58
CA HIS A 188 -3.18 -16.01 14.02
C HIS A 188 -4.60 -16.35 13.51
N PRO A 189 -5.66 -16.16 14.30
CA PRO A 189 -7.04 -16.54 13.91
C PRO A 189 -7.53 -15.82 12.63
N VAL A 190 -7.15 -14.55 12.44
CA VAL A 190 -7.48 -13.76 11.24
C VAL A 190 -6.38 -13.80 10.16
N LEU A 191 -5.15 -13.44 10.51
CA LEU A 191 -4.02 -13.37 9.57
C LEU A 191 -3.51 -14.73 9.10
N GLY A 192 -3.87 -15.84 9.76
CA GLY A 192 -3.46 -17.20 9.37
C GLY A 192 -2.02 -17.53 9.78
N PHE A 193 -1.36 -18.41 9.02
CA PHE A 193 -0.01 -18.87 9.36
C PHE A 193 1.05 -17.80 9.08
N GLU A 194 1.97 -17.63 10.03
CA GLU A 194 3.12 -16.74 9.84
C GLU A 194 4.22 -17.42 9.04
N TYR A 195 4.89 -16.62 8.22
CA TYR A 195 6.05 -16.99 7.42
C TYR A 195 7.25 -16.11 7.78
N GLN A 196 8.45 -16.68 7.69
CA GLN A 196 9.71 -15.94 7.86
C GLN A 196 10.53 -15.98 6.56
N PRO A 197 11.02 -14.83 6.06
CA PRO A 197 11.89 -14.80 4.89
C PRO A 197 13.29 -15.30 5.25
N ASN A 198 14.00 -15.85 4.27
CA ASN A 198 15.41 -16.23 4.39
C ASN A 198 16.35 -15.03 4.59
N GLU A 199 15.99 -13.86 4.03
CA GLU A 199 16.77 -12.63 4.11
C GLU A 199 15.89 -11.40 3.82
N SER A 200 16.34 -10.22 4.25
CA SER A 200 15.59 -8.98 4.03
C SER A 200 15.58 -8.56 2.56
N SER A 201 14.42 -8.08 2.11
CA SER A 201 14.28 -7.47 0.77
C SER A 201 14.72 -5.99 0.74
N LEU A 202 14.98 -5.44 -0.45
CA LEU A 202 15.25 -4.00 -0.60
C LEU A 202 14.05 -3.16 -0.13
N THR A 203 12.82 -3.58 -0.45
CA THR A 203 11.59 -2.92 0.00
C THR A 203 11.52 -2.91 1.53
N GLU A 204 11.87 -4.01 2.18
CA GLU A 204 11.89 -4.08 3.64
C GLU A 204 12.92 -3.13 4.25
N GLN A 205 14.14 -3.10 3.72
CA GLN A 205 15.17 -2.16 4.16
C GLN A 205 14.72 -0.70 3.98
N TYR A 206 14.04 -0.40 2.89
CA TYR A 206 13.49 0.93 2.60
C TYR A 206 12.37 1.31 3.58
N PHE A 207 11.41 0.42 3.82
CA PHE A 207 10.30 0.66 4.76
C PHE A 207 10.79 0.71 6.21
N LYS A 208 11.89 0.04 6.55
CA LYS A 208 12.55 0.18 7.85
C LYS A 208 13.01 1.62 8.11
N LYS A 209 13.42 2.38 7.08
CA LYS A 209 13.75 3.82 7.22
C LYS A 209 12.54 4.67 7.64
N MET A 210 11.33 4.22 7.29
CA MET A 210 10.05 4.80 7.75
C MET A 210 9.71 4.44 9.21
N GLY A 211 10.52 3.61 9.88
CA GLY A 211 10.25 3.14 11.24
C GLY A 211 9.29 1.95 11.30
N LEU A 212 8.98 1.33 10.16
CA LEU A 212 8.05 0.22 10.09
C LEU A 212 8.77 -1.12 10.35
N GLN A 213 8.11 -1.98 11.12
CA GLN A 213 8.43 -3.40 11.24
C GLN A 213 7.71 -4.18 10.13
N VAL A 214 8.11 -5.42 9.86
CA VAL A 214 7.43 -6.29 8.90
C VAL A 214 7.14 -7.66 9.49
N ARG A 215 5.96 -8.21 9.20
CA ARG A 215 5.63 -9.63 9.42
C ARG A 215 4.90 -10.18 8.21
N TYR A 216 4.99 -11.48 8.00
CA TYR A 216 4.42 -12.13 6.83
C TYR A 216 3.40 -13.16 7.26
N PHE A 217 2.18 -13.03 6.78
CA PHE A 217 1.10 -13.94 7.13
C PHE A 217 0.37 -14.39 5.88
N MET A 218 -0.05 -15.64 5.84
CA MET A 218 -0.94 -16.17 4.81
C MET A 218 -2.35 -16.32 5.40
N PRO A 219 -3.27 -15.37 5.11
CA PRO A 219 -4.63 -15.42 5.61
C PRO A 219 -5.38 -16.66 5.11
N PRO A 220 -6.41 -17.12 5.85
CA PRO A 220 -7.32 -18.14 5.37
C PRO A 220 -7.87 -17.76 3.98
N ASN A 221 -8.06 -18.75 3.10
CA ASN A 221 -8.54 -18.58 1.72
C ASN A 221 -7.63 -17.77 0.79
N SER A 222 -6.41 -17.43 1.23
CA SER A 222 -5.34 -16.93 0.36
C SER A 222 -4.41 -18.07 -0.05
N VAL A 223 -3.68 -17.88 -1.14
CA VAL A 223 -2.77 -18.90 -1.69
C VAL A 223 -1.30 -18.58 -1.47
N ALA A 224 -0.99 -17.38 -0.97
CA ALA A 224 0.37 -16.91 -0.70
C ALA A 224 0.40 -15.94 0.49
N PRO A 225 1.53 -15.81 1.21
CA PRO A 225 1.68 -14.84 2.28
C PRO A 225 1.68 -13.39 1.78
N LEU A 226 1.19 -12.48 2.60
CA LEU A 226 1.24 -11.02 2.44
C LEU A 226 2.24 -10.44 3.45
N ALA A 227 2.93 -9.36 3.06
CA ALA A 227 3.84 -8.62 3.92
C ALA A 227 3.09 -7.46 4.59
N PHE A 228 3.05 -7.43 5.92
CA PHE A 228 2.41 -6.39 6.72
C PHE A 228 3.48 -5.50 7.33
N TYR A 229 3.52 -4.24 6.92
CA TYR A 229 4.39 -3.21 7.46
C TYR A 229 3.62 -2.32 8.43
N PHE A 230 4.09 -2.19 9.66
CA PHE A 230 3.34 -1.55 10.75
C PHE A 230 4.26 -0.90 11.80
N PHE A 231 3.67 -0.05 12.64
CA PHE A 231 4.23 0.41 13.90
C PHE A 231 3.63 -0.39 15.06
N GLY A 232 4.34 -0.48 16.18
CA GLY A 232 3.80 -1.10 17.40
C GLY A 232 3.60 -2.60 17.28
N ASP A 233 2.45 -3.11 17.68
CA ASP A 233 2.09 -4.53 17.70
C ASP A 233 0.88 -4.82 16.81
N LEU A 234 1.15 -5.28 15.58
CA LEU A 234 0.13 -5.64 14.59
C LEU A 234 -0.98 -6.56 15.15
N LEU A 235 -0.63 -7.48 16.05
CA LEU A 235 -1.56 -8.53 16.48
C LEU A 235 -2.50 -8.07 17.59
N ASN A 236 -2.11 -7.02 18.33
CA ASN A 236 -2.83 -6.60 19.54
C ASN A 236 -3.40 -5.17 19.41
N ASP A 237 -2.84 -4.32 18.55
CA ASP A 237 -3.27 -2.92 18.41
C ASP A 237 -4.50 -2.75 17.48
N TYR A 238 -4.86 -3.80 16.74
CA TYR A 238 -5.94 -3.80 15.74
C TYR A 238 -6.94 -4.92 16.01
N SER A 239 -8.22 -4.62 15.85
CA SER A 239 -9.30 -5.59 15.98
C SER A 239 -9.34 -6.58 14.80
N ASN A 240 -10.04 -7.69 15.01
CA ASN A 240 -10.23 -8.68 13.94
C ASN A 240 -10.89 -8.08 12.69
N LEU A 241 -11.89 -7.22 12.82
CA LEU A 241 -12.57 -6.62 11.66
C LEU A 241 -11.66 -5.62 10.92
N GLU A 242 -10.83 -4.86 11.64
CA GLU A 242 -9.80 -3.99 11.06
C GLU A 242 -8.76 -4.79 10.26
N LEU A 243 -8.27 -5.90 10.80
CA LEU A 243 -7.32 -6.77 10.09
C LEU A 243 -7.97 -7.45 8.88
N ILE A 244 -9.23 -7.92 9.01
CA ILE A 244 -9.97 -8.53 7.91
C ILE A 244 -10.17 -7.51 6.78
N SER A 245 -10.51 -6.24 7.08
CA SER A 245 -10.69 -5.24 6.01
C SER A 245 -9.42 -5.02 5.21
N THR A 246 -8.26 -4.91 5.87
CA THR A 246 -6.96 -4.82 5.18
C THR A 246 -6.69 -6.06 4.32
N ILE A 247 -6.91 -7.27 4.85
CA ILE A 247 -6.66 -8.51 4.12
C ILE A 247 -7.61 -8.65 2.91
N SER A 248 -8.91 -8.39 3.07
CA SER A 248 -9.88 -8.51 1.98
C SER A 248 -9.61 -7.49 0.89
N THR A 249 -9.22 -6.28 1.26
CA THR A 249 -8.88 -5.22 0.32
C THR A 249 -7.58 -5.53 -0.41
N MET A 250 -6.49 -5.75 0.32
CA MET A 250 -5.18 -5.98 -0.31
C MET A 250 -5.09 -7.33 -0.99
N GLY A 251 -5.68 -8.39 -0.46
CA GLY A 251 -5.75 -9.69 -1.12
C GLY A 251 -6.47 -9.62 -2.47
N THR A 252 -7.57 -8.85 -2.56
CA THR A 252 -8.25 -8.58 -3.84
C THR A 252 -7.36 -7.83 -4.81
N PHE A 253 -6.74 -6.73 -4.38
CA PHE A 253 -5.81 -5.99 -5.24
C PHE A 253 -4.61 -6.85 -5.68
N GLN A 254 -4.07 -7.69 -4.81
CA GLN A 254 -2.97 -8.58 -5.18
C GLN A 254 -3.38 -9.66 -6.19
N LYS A 255 -4.61 -10.19 -6.12
CA LYS A 255 -5.15 -11.09 -7.17
C LYS A 255 -5.22 -10.41 -8.54
N ILE A 256 -5.45 -9.10 -8.57
CA ILE A 256 -5.49 -8.31 -9.80
C ILE A 256 -4.06 -7.98 -10.28
N TYR A 257 -3.19 -7.55 -9.36
CA TYR A 257 -1.86 -7.01 -9.70
C TYR A 257 -0.81 -8.09 -9.95
N ARG A 258 -0.92 -9.21 -9.22
CA ARG A 258 0.05 -10.30 -9.18
C ARG A 258 -0.68 -11.65 -9.12
N PRO A 259 -1.53 -11.96 -10.12
CA PRO A 259 -2.28 -13.21 -10.16
C PRO A 259 -1.37 -14.44 -10.14
N GLU A 260 -0.14 -14.32 -10.65
CA GLU A 260 0.87 -15.39 -10.65
C GLU A 260 1.23 -15.89 -9.24
N ILE A 261 1.08 -15.00 -8.24
CA ILE A 261 1.34 -15.26 -6.82
C ILE A 261 0.03 -15.47 -6.06
N TYR A 262 -0.93 -14.55 -6.20
CA TYR A 262 -2.11 -14.48 -5.30
C TYR A 262 -3.40 -15.06 -5.88
N ASN A 263 -3.38 -15.40 -7.16
CA ASN A 263 -4.45 -16.15 -7.83
C ASN A 263 -3.89 -17.42 -8.50
N ALA A 264 -2.78 -17.93 -7.97
CA ALA A 264 -2.19 -19.21 -8.34
C ALA A 264 -3.13 -20.37 -7.96
N ASN A 265 -3.12 -21.44 -8.74
CA ASN A 265 -3.96 -22.60 -8.47
C ASN A 265 -3.35 -23.51 -7.38
N ALA A 266 -2.07 -23.31 -7.05
CA ALA A 266 -1.38 -23.97 -5.96
C ALA A 266 -1.23 -23.06 -4.74
N VAL A 267 -1.47 -23.62 -3.54
CA VAL A 267 -1.27 -22.92 -2.26
C VAL A 267 0.19 -23.00 -1.83
N ALA A 268 0.72 -21.92 -1.25
CA ALA A 268 2.04 -21.88 -0.66
C ALA A 268 2.24 -22.98 0.39
N GLY A 269 3.28 -23.79 0.20
CA GLY A 269 3.66 -24.86 1.13
C GLY A 269 4.41 -24.32 2.37
N ASN A 270 5.03 -25.24 3.12
CA ASN A 270 5.86 -24.89 4.28
C ASN A 270 7.14 -24.13 3.89
N CYS A 271 7.61 -24.31 2.65
CA CYS A 271 8.66 -23.52 2.03
C CYS A 271 8.08 -22.98 0.73
N TYR A 272 8.10 -21.67 0.56
CA TYR A 272 7.46 -20.99 -0.55
C TYR A 272 8.38 -19.94 -1.15
N GLN A 273 8.61 -20.02 -2.46
CA GLN A 273 9.25 -18.98 -3.24
C GLN A 273 8.23 -18.46 -4.26
N PRO A 274 7.82 -17.18 -4.19
CA PRO A 274 6.90 -16.62 -5.17
C PRO A 274 7.53 -16.62 -6.56
N ASN A 275 6.71 -16.74 -7.60
CA ASN A 275 7.19 -16.77 -8.98
C ASN A 275 6.30 -15.92 -9.89
N LEU A 276 6.80 -14.77 -10.32
CA LEU A 276 6.11 -13.86 -11.23
C LEU A 276 5.97 -14.39 -12.67
N LYS A 277 6.56 -15.55 -12.97
CA LYS A 277 6.44 -16.24 -14.26
C LYS A 277 5.62 -17.53 -14.15
N ASN A 278 4.94 -17.75 -13.01
CA ASN A 278 4.07 -18.91 -12.83
C ASN A 278 2.90 -18.86 -13.82
N LEU A 279 2.77 -19.84 -14.70
CA LEU A 279 1.67 -19.93 -15.66
C LEU A 279 0.43 -20.61 -15.08
N ASP A 280 0.56 -21.31 -13.95
CA ASP A 280 -0.54 -22.00 -13.28
C ASP A 280 -1.29 -21.05 -12.33
N HIS A 281 -2.01 -20.11 -12.92
CA HIS A 281 -2.83 -19.13 -12.23
C HIS A 281 -4.10 -18.78 -13.02
N SER A 282 -5.05 -18.17 -12.32
CA SER A 282 -6.27 -17.65 -12.93
C SER A 282 -6.23 -16.12 -13.03
N LEU A 283 -6.91 -15.55 -14.01
CA LEU A 283 -7.10 -14.09 -14.13
C LEU A 283 -8.48 -13.70 -13.60
N THR A 284 -8.57 -12.51 -13.01
CA THR A 284 -9.85 -11.90 -12.65
C THR A 284 -10.58 -11.37 -13.90
N GLN A 285 -11.89 -11.17 -13.83
CA GLN A 285 -12.66 -10.46 -14.86
C GLN A 285 -12.51 -8.93 -14.80
N ILE A 286 -11.43 -8.45 -14.18
CA ILE A 286 -11.11 -7.04 -14.02
C ILE A 286 -9.96 -6.76 -14.98
N VAL A 287 -10.16 -5.81 -15.89
CA VAL A 287 -9.13 -5.37 -16.84
C VAL A 287 -8.17 -4.43 -16.11
N TYR A 288 -6.89 -4.78 -16.07
CA TYR A 288 -5.85 -3.99 -15.41
C TYR A 288 -4.60 -3.93 -16.28
N ASP A 289 -4.21 -2.71 -16.68
CA ASP A 289 -3.05 -2.50 -17.54
C ASP A 289 -1.79 -2.34 -16.68
N ARG A 290 -0.99 -3.41 -16.63
CA ARG A 290 0.26 -3.45 -15.85
C ARG A 290 1.38 -2.66 -16.52
N GLU A 291 1.37 -2.51 -17.84
CA GLU A 291 2.39 -1.74 -18.57
C GLU A 291 2.17 -0.25 -18.36
N GLU A 292 0.92 0.21 -18.52
CA GLU A 292 0.53 1.58 -18.19
C GLU A 292 0.89 1.89 -16.74
N ARG A 293 0.60 0.96 -15.80
CA ARG A 293 0.95 1.18 -14.39
C ARG A 293 2.46 1.40 -14.17
N GLY A 294 3.31 0.63 -14.87
CA GLY A 294 4.76 0.78 -14.81
C GLY A 294 5.21 2.13 -15.36
N GLN A 295 4.65 2.57 -16.49
CA GLN A 295 4.92 3.89 -17.07
C GLN A 295 4.53 5.02 -16.11
N LEU A 296 3.34 4.93 -15.52
CA LEU A 296 2.82 5.90 -14.55
C LEU A 296 3.71 6.02 -13.30
N ALA A 297 4.35 4.93 -12.85
CA ALA A 297 5.30 4.99 -11.73
C ALA A 297 6.57 5.81 -12.10
N VAL A 298 7.07 5.65 -13.33
CA VAL A 298 8.21 6.43 -13.83
C VAL A 298 7.84 7.90 -14.00
N GLU A 299 6.67 8.20 -14.56
CA GLU A 299 6.17 9.57 -14.70
C GLU A 299 5.97 10.24 -13.35
N GLN A 300 5.40 9.52 -12.37
CA GLN A 300 5.26 9.99 -10.99
C GLN A 300 6.61 10.31 -10.36
N GLY A 301 7.61 9.44 -10.56
CA GLY A 301 8.96 9.65 -10.08
C GLY A 301 9.66 10.85 -10.71
N LYS A 302 9.51 11.06 -12.02
CA LYS A 302 10.04 12.23 -12.72
C LYS A 302 9.36 13.52 -12.30
N PHE A 303 8.04 13.49 -12.12
CA PHE A 303 7.31 14.64 -11.58
C PHE A 303 7.81 15.02 -10.19
N ALA A 304 8.02 14.05 -9.31
CA ALA A 304 8.60 14.28 -8.00
C ALA A 304 10.03 14.85 -8.11
N GLU A 305 10.84 14.33 -9.04
CA GLU A 305 12.17 14.89 -9.29
C GLU A 305 12.11 16.38 -9.66
N GLU A 306 11.27 16.74 -10.64
CA GLU A 306 11.20 18.08 -11.22
C GLU A 306 10.49 19.10 -10.34
N LYS A 307 9.47 18.67 -9.58
CA LYS A 307 8.60 19.57 -8.81
C LYS A 307 8.90 19.60 -7.32
N PHE A 308 9.61 18.60 -6.81
CA PHE A 308 9.89 18.48 -5.37
C PHE A 308 11.39 18.34 -5.09
N ILE A 309 12.06 17.35 -5.66
CA ILE A 309 13.46 17.05 -5.31
C ILE A 309 14.40 18.17 -5.78
N LYS A 310 14.40 18.52 -7.08
CA LYS A 310 15.31 19.54 -7.63
C LYS A 310 15.03 20.95 -7.09
N PRO A 311 13.77 21.45 -7.06
CA PRO A 311 13.52 22.83 -6.61
C PRO A 311 13.82 23.04 -5.13
N TYR A 312 13.63 22.00 -4.30
CA TYR A 312 13.78 22.09 -2.85
C TYR A 312 15.00 21.34 -2.32
N GLN A 313 15.95 20.95 -3.16
CA GLN A 313 17.08 20.10 -2.78
C GLN A 313 17.80 20.60 -1.52
N SER A 314 18.29 21.84 -1.50
CA SER A 314 19.00 22.39 -0.34
C SER A 314 18.12 22.45 0.92
N VAL A 315 16.80 22.68 0.75
CA VAL A 315 15.85 22.71 1.88
C VAL A 315 15.65 21.31 2.45
N LEU A 316 15.44 20.32 1.59
CA LEU A 316 15.23 18.92 1.95
C LEU A 316 16.46 18.30 2.59
N GLU A 317 17.66 18.59 2.06
CA GLU A 317 18.94 18.14 2.62
C GLU A 317 19.17 18.74 4.01
N ASN A 318 19.02 20.06 4.15
CA ASN A 318 19.18 20.73 5.44
C ASN A 318 18.13 20.28 6.45
N TRP A 319 16.87 20.12 6.04
CA TRP A 319 15.82 19.60 6.90
C TRP A 319 16.12 18.16 7.34
N SER A 320 16.47 17.29 6.39
CA SER A 320 16.79 15.88 6.66
C SER A 320 17.97 15.75 7.63
N ALA A 321 19.02 16.55 7.48
CA ALA A 321 20.19 16.52 8.36
C ALA A 321 19.87 16.93 9.80
N ASN A 322 18.90 17.82 10.00
CA ASN A 322 18.54 18.35 11.33
C ASN A 322 17.29 17.69 11.94
N TYR A 323 16.60 16.84 11.19
CA TYR A 323 15.40 16.16 11.68
C TYR A 323 15.78 14.99 12.61
N ALA A 324 15.56 15.20 13.90
CA ALA A 324 15.53 14.16 14.92
C ALA A 324 14.07 13.93 15.36
N LEU A 325 13.68 12.66 15.47
CA LEU A 325 12.37 12.26 15.99
C LEU A 325 12.33 12.26 17.50
#